data_AF-A0A426ZM07-F1
#
_entry.id   AF-A0A426ZM07-F1
#
_cell.length_a   1.000
_cell.length_b   1.000
_cell.length_c   1.000
_cell.angle_alpha   90.00
_cell.angle_beta   90.00
_cell.angle_gamma   90.00
#
_symmetry.space_group_name_H-M   'P 1'
#
loop_
_entity.id
_entity.type
_entity.pdbx_description
1 polymer ?
#
loop_
_entity_poly.entity_id
_entity_poly.type
_entity_poly.pdbx_seq_one_letter_code
_entity_poly.pdbx_strand_id
1 'polypeptide(L)'
;MRNRIILEIRVQKSLLFSSPHGDCEMEFARKVPTLVELCLQTAISNVRYIGDVGEVDLYLLKDILPHCNIDQLTHIENSTEVSHALGRDLTPVTDALWKRFYEQQFGVESANTVIKRMKQKKVVFKWRQLFEV
;
A
#
# COMPACT_ATOMS: atom_id res chain seq x y z
N MET A 1 13.51 12.33 59.64
CA MET A 1 13.86 11.01 59.06
C MET A 1 12.97 10.67 57.85
N ARG A 2 12.90 11.54 56.82
CA ARG A 2 12.09 11.29 55.60
C ARG A 2 12.88 11.29 54.29
N ASN A 3 14.19 11.57 54.34
CA ASN A 3 15.04 11.66 53.15
C ASN A 3 15.93 10.43 52.90
N ARG A 4 15.90 9.39 53.76
CA ARG A 4 16.66 8.15 53.53
C ARG A 4 15.90 7.10 52.71
N ILE A 5 14.56 7.11 52.74
CA ILE A 5 13.74 6.11 52.03
C ILE A 5 13.70 6.39 50.51
N ILE A 6 13.76 7.66 50.09
CA ILE A 6 13.71 8.01 48.66
C ILE A 6 15.01 7.62 47.92
N LEU A 7 16.15 7.64 48.60
CA LEU A 7 17.43 7.22 48.00
C LEU A 7 17.52 5.69 47.84
N GLU A 8 16.96 4.92 48.77
CA GLU A 8 16.90 3.44 48.65
C GLU A 8 16.02 2.99 47.48
N ILE A 9 14.88 3.63 47.25
CA ILE A 9 14.01 3.30 46.10
C ILE A 9 14.70 3.63 44.77
N ARG A 10 15.56 4.68 44.74
CA ARG A 10 16.28 5.06 43.52
C ARG A 10 17.50 4.18 43.24
N VAL A 11 18.13 3.62 44.27
CA VAL A 11 19.26 2.68 44.12
C VAL A 11 18.79 1.26 43.79
N GLN A 12 17.62 0.83 44.28
CA GLN A 12 17.10 -0.51 43.93
C GLN A 12 16.47 -0.59 42.54
N LYS A 13 16.01 0.54 41.96
CA LYS A 13 15.49 0.55 40.58
C LYS A 13 16.59 0.48 39.50
N SER A 14 17.85 0.72 39.87
CA SER A 14 19.01 0.60 38.97
C SER A 14 19.69 -0.78 38.98
N LEU A 15 19.31 -1.70 39.87
CA LEU A 15 20.03 -2.98 40.07
C LEU A 15 19.24 -4.24 39.66
N LEU A 16 18.08 -4.12 39.02
CA LEU A 16 17.27 -5.27 38.58
C LEU A 16 17.06 -5.39 37.07
N PHE A 17 17.89 -4.76 36.23
CA PHE A 17 17.88 -5.05 34.80
C PHE A 17 19.31 -5.16 34.27
N SER A 18 19.94 -6.27 34.61
CA SER A 18 21.14 -6.75 33.92
C SER A 18 20.76 -8.05 33.22
N SER A 19 20.19 -7.94 32.02
CA SER A 19 20.10 -9.06 31.09
C SER A 19 21.17 -8.86 30.02
N PRO A 20 22.12 -9.80 29.84
CA PRO A 20 23.20 -9.69 28.89
C PRO A 20 22.81 -10.37 27.58
N HIS A 21 21.87 -9.80 26.84
CA HIS A 21 21.74 -10.08 25.41
C HIS A 21 21.34 -8.81 24.69
N GLY A 22 22.16 -8.43 23.72
CA GLY A 22 22.04 -7.19 22.98
C GLY A 22 20.81 -7.21 22.09
N ASP A 23 19.72 -6.64 22.58
CA ASP A 23 18.63 -6.16 21.75
C ASP A 23 18.64 -4.64 21.81
N CYS A 24 18.92 -4.04 20.67
CA CYS A 24 18.84 -2.61 20.44
C CYS A 24 17.37 -2.19 20.58
N GLU A 25 16.94 -1.82 21.78
CA GLU A 25 15.65 -1.18 22.00
C GLU A 25 15.67 0.19 21.29
N MET A 26 15.27 0.18 20.01
CA MET A 26 14.82 1.40 19.36
C MET A 26 13.54 1.82 20.08
N GLU A 27 13.64 2.85 20.93
CA GLU A 27 12.48 3.67 21.25
C GLU A 27 11.94 4.25 19.93
N PHE A 28 10.98 3.56 19.32
CA PHE A 28 10.09 4.17 18.36
C PHE A 28 9.29 5.20 19.15
N ALA A 29 9.78 6.44 19.18
CA ALA A 29 8.97 7.59 19.55
C ALA A 29 7.67 7.45 18.74
N ARG A 30 6.55 7.17 19.42
CA ARG A 30 5.26 6.91 18.77
C ARG A 30 4.82 8.18 18.07
N LYS A 31 5.21 8.34 16.81
CA LYS A 31 4.79 9.45 15.98
C LYS A 31 3.28 9.37 15.88
N VAL A 32 2.59 10.40 16.36
CA VAL A 32 1.14 10.48 16.27
C VAL A 32 0.81 10.55 14.77
N PRO A 33 0.03 9.60 14.23
CA PRO A 33 -0.28 9.60 12.82
C PRO A 33 -1.16 10.80 12.48
N THR A 34 -0.96 11.35 11.29
CA THR A 34 -1.82 12.36 10.72
C THR A 34 -3.19 11.78 10.35
N LEU A 35 -4.20 12.63 10.14
CA LEU A 35 -5.51 12.19 9.66
C LEU A 35 -5.39 11.45 8.32
N VAL A 36 -4.54 11.93 7.41
CA VAL A 36 -4.31 11.28 6.11
C VAL A 36 -3.74 9.88 6.29
N GLU A 37 -2.73 9.71 7.15
CA GLU A 37 -2.15 8.40 7.44
C GLU A 37 -3.21 7.45 8.03
N LEU A 38 -4.06 7.91 8.94
CA LEU A 38 -5.16 7.10 9.49
C LEU A 38 -6.18 6.69 8.42
N CYS A 39 -6.55 7.61 7.52
CA CYS A 39 -7.45 7.31 6.40
C CYS A 39 -6.84 6.29 5.44
N LEU A 40 -5.56 6.44 5.07
CA LEU A 40 -4.84 5.49 4.23
C LEU A 40 -4.80 4.10 4.86
N GLN A 41 -4.41 3.99 6.13
CA GLN A 41 -4.36 2.71 6.84
C GLN A 41 -5.73 2.03 6.92
N THR A 42 -6.78 2.82 7.18
CA THR A 42 -8.15 2.33 7.23
C THR A 42 -8.61 1.86 5.85
N ALA A 43 -8.31 2.61 4.79
CA ALA A 43 -8.66 2.25 3.42
C ALA A 43 -7.95 0.96 2.98
N ILE A 44 -6.64 0.84 3.23
CA ILE A 44 -5.86 -0.36 2.93
C ILE A 44 -6.44 -1.58 3.66
N SER A 45 -6.76 -1.44 4.95
CA SER A 45 -7.33 -2.53 5.77
C SER A 45 -8.72 -2.98 5.29
N ASN A 46 -9.43 -2.12 4.56
CA ASN A 46 -10.80 -2.34 4.11
C ASN A 46 -10.93 -2.33 2.58
N VAL A 47 -9.83 -2.59 1.86
CA VAL A 47 -9.75 -2.47 0.39
C VAL A 47 -10.82 -3.28 -0.35
N ARG A 48 -11.26 -4.40 0.23
CA ARG A 48 -12.34 -5.26 -0.31
C ARG A 48 -13.72 -4.59 -0.39
N TYR A 49 -13.91 -3.46 0.29
CA TYR A 49 -15.15 -2.69 0.29
C TYR A 49 -15.04 -1.40 -0.53
N ILE A 50 -13.87 -1.12 -1.12
CA ILE A 50 -13.67 0.05 -1.97
C ILE A 50 -14.27 -0.26 -3.34
N GLY A 51 -15.15 0.63 -3.80
CA GLY A 51 -15.75 0.59 -5.14
C GLY A 51 -15.29 1.80 -5.94
N ASP A 52 -16.20 2.75 -6.15
CA ASP A 52 -15.92 4.00 -6.87
C ASP A 52 -14.91 4.88 -6.14
N VAL A 53 -13.86 5.30 -6.84
CA VAL A 53 -12.82 6.22 -6.35
C VAL A 53 -12.65 7.45 -7.26
N GLY A 54 -13.64 7.75 -8.10
CA GLY A 54 -13.59 8.83 -9.08
C GLY A 54 -13.36 10.23 -8.51
N GLU A 55 -13.68 10.47 -7.24
CA GLU A 55 -13.46 11.75 -6.55
C GLU A 55 -12.19 11.76 -5.67
N VAL A 56 -11.47 10.64 -5.55
CA VAL A 56 -10.29 10.51 -4.70
C VAL A 56 -9.04 10.97 -5.45
N ASP A 57 -8.15 11.74 -4.82
CA ASP A 57 -6.93 12.20 -5.48
C ASP A 57 -6.01 11.02 -5.89
N LEU A 58 -5.40 11.12 -7.07
CA LEU A 58 -4.47 10.12 -7.58
C LEU A 58 -3.30 9.87 -6.64
N TYR A 59 -2.84 10.86 -5.86
CA TYR A 59 -1.75 10.62 -4.91
C TYR A 59 -2.14 9.64 -3.80
N LEU A 60 -3.37 9.70 -3.28
CA LEU A 60 -3.87 8.75 -2.28
C LEU A 60 -4.08 7.37 -2.89
N LEU A 61 -4.58 7.32 -4.13
CA LEU A 61 -4.79 6.07 -4.84
C LEU A 61 -3.47 5.32 -5.11
N LYS A 62 -2.36 6.03 -5.31
CA LYS A 62 -1.03 5.42 -5.42
C LYS A 62 -0.61 4.66 -4.17
N ASP A 63 -1.11 5.05 -3.00
CA ASP A 63 -0.79 4.37 -1.74
C ASP A 63 -1.79 3.26 -1.41
N ILE A 64 -3.06 3.39 -1.82
CA ILE A 64 -4.11 2.41 -1.50
C ILE A 64 -4.14 1.25 -2.51
N LEU A 65 -4.18 1.56 -3.82
CA LEU A 65 -4.40 0.57 -4.88
C LEU A 65 -3.32 -0.53 -4.99
N PRO A 66 -2.04 -0.31 -4.64
CA PRO A 66 -1.04 -1.39 -4.66
C PRO A 66 -1.33 -2.56 -3.71
N HIS A 67 -2.24 -2.37 -2.74
CA HIS A 67 -2.68 -3.39 -1.80
C HIS A 67 -3.90 -4.20 -2.30
N CYS A 68 -4.48 -3.82 -3.44
CA CYS A 68 -5.55 -4.59 -4.08
C CYS A 68 -5.01 -5.91 -4.67
N ASN A 69 -5.88 -6.91 -4.76
CA ASN A 69 -5.70 -8.03 -5.68
C ASN A 69 -6.28 -7.68 -7.07
N ILE A 70 -6.13 -8.59 -8.04
CA ILE A 70 -6.60 -8.41 -9.42
C ILE A 70 -8.11 -8.17 -9.45
N ASP A 71 -8.91 -8.97 -8.75
CA ASP A 71 -10.37 -8.87 -8.75
C ASP A 71 -10.86 -7.55 -8.13
N GLN A 72 -10.23 -7.11 -7.05
CA GLN A 72 -10.51 -5.84 -6.38
C GLN A 72 -10.17 -4.65 -7.28
N LEU A 73 -8.99 -4.68 -7.93
CA LEU A 73 -8.60 -3.62 -8.85
C LEU A 73 -9.54 -3.56 -10.06
N THR A 74 -9.97 -4.73 -10.56
CA THR A 74 -10.98 -4.85 -11.63
C THR A 74 -12.31 -4.23 -11.20
N HIS A 75 -12.77 -4.55 -9.99
CA HIS A 75 -14.01 -4.02 -9.45
C HIS A 75 -13.97 -2.49 -9.31
N ILE A 76 -12.90 -1.94 -8.74
CA ILE A 76 -12.71 -0.50 -8.55
C ILE A 76 -12.73 0.24 -9.89
N GLU A 77 -11.98 -0.25 -10.89
CA GLU A 77 -11.98 0.38 -12.21
C GLU A 77 -13.36 0.34 -12.87
N ASN A 78 -14.02 -0.82 -12.85
CA ASN A 78 -15.37 -0.95 -13.42
C ASN A 78 -16.38 -0.04 -12.70
N SER A 79 -16.34 0.03 -11.37
CA SER A 79 -17.24 0.89 -10.58
C SER A 79 -17.01 2.38 -10.84
N THR A 80 -15.76 2.80 -10.98
CA THR A 80 -15.39 4.22 -11.23
C THR A 80 -15.68 4.65 -12.67
N GLU A 81 -15.52 3.75 -13.63
CA GLU A 81 -15.81 4.01 -15.04
C GLU A 81 -17.33 4.13 -15.27
N VAL A 82 -18.14 3.33 -14.58
CA VAL A 82 -19.61 3.33 -14.71
C VAL A 82 -20.28 4.52 -14.01
N SER A 83 -19.75 5.01 -12.89
CA SER A 83 -20.39 6.07 -12.09
C SER A 83 -20.24 7.47 -12.70
N HIS A 84 -19.20 7.70 -13.50
CA HIS A 84 -18.93 9.00 -14.11
C HIS A 84 -19.22 8.98 -15.62
N ALA A 85 -20.10 9.86 -16.10
CA ALA A 85 -20.46 10.00 -17.52
C ALA A 85 -19.27 10.30 -18.46
N LEU A 86 -18.11 10.65 -17.91
CA LEU A 86 -16.85 10.88 -18.61
C LEU A 86 -15.72 9.94 -18.16
N GLY A 87 -15.98 9.00 -17.24
CA GLY A 87 -15.05 8.00 -16.70
C GLY A 87 -13.72 8.60 -16.23
N ARG A 88 -13.49 8.74 -14.92
CA ARG A 88 -12.16 9.18 -14.47
C ARG A 88 -11.12 8.13 -14.84
N ASP A 89 -10.16 8.52 -15.68
CA ASP A 89 -9.11 7.59 -16.11
C ASP A 89 -8.12 7.31 -14.97
N LEU A 90 -8.18 6.10 -14.42
CA LEU A 90 -7.25 5.61 -13.40
C LEU A 90 -5.98 5.00 -13.99
N THR A 91 -5.86 4.92 -15.32
CA THR A 91 -4.68 4.40 -16.04
C THR A 91 -3.33 4.93 -15.49
N PRO A 92 -3.17 6.23 -15.13
CA PRO A 92 -1.90 6.74 -14.60
C PRO A 92 -1.41 6.05 -13.31
N VAL A 93 -2.32 5.45 -12.55
CA VAL A 93 -2.01 4.75 -11.31
C VAL A 93 -2.15 3.23 -11.44
N THR A 94 -3.07 2.74 -12.27
CA THR A 94 -3.35 1.30 -12.36
C THR A 94 -2.54 0.56 -13.42
N ASP A 95 -2.09 1.20 -14.50
CA ASP A 95 -1.39 0.50 -15.59
C ASP A 95 -0.11 -0.22 -15.10
N ALA A 96 0.64 0.44 -14.21
CA ALA A 96 1.80 -0.15 -13.56
C ALA A 96 1.44 -1.33 -12.64
N LEU A 97 0.27 -1.28 -11.98
CA LEU A 97 -0.22 -2.37 -11.12
C LEU A 97 -0.62 -3.58 -11.96
N TRP A 98 -1.34 -3.36 -13.05
CA TRP A 98 -1.71 -4.40 -14.00
C TRP A 98 -0.51 -5.10 -14.60
N LYS A 99 0.52 -4.33 -14.99
CA LYS A 99 1.80 -4.89 -15.42
C LYS A 99 2.43 -5.77 -14.33
N ARG A 100 2.45 -5.29 -13.08
CA ARG A 100 3.01 -6.06 -11.94
C ARG A 100 2.24 -7.37 -11.73
N PHE A 101 0.92 -7.36 -11.82
CA PHE A 101 0.11 -8.59 -11.73
C PHE A 101 0.41 -9.57 -12.86
N TYR A 102 0.59 -9.06 -14.08
CA TYR A 102 0.98 -9.90 -15.22
C TYR A 102 2.35 -10.55 -15.00
N GLU A 103 3.33 -9.78 -14.55
CA GLU A 103 4.66 -10.30 -14.20
C GLU A 103 4.60 -11.32 -13.06
N GLN A 104 3.73 -11.13 -12.08
CA GLN A 104 3.54 -12.09 -10.97
C GLN A 104 2.89 -13.41 -11.43
N GLN A 105 1.93 -13.36 -12.36
CA GLN A 105 1.25 -14.58 -12.83
C GLN A 105 2.00 -15.33 -13.92
N PHE A 106 2.60 -14.61 -14.88
CA PHE A 106 3.18 -15.19 -16.08
C PHE A 106 4.71 -15.03 -16.17
N GLY A 107 5.33 -14.33 -15.21
CA GLY A 107 6.76 -14.05 -15.18
C GLY A 107 7.18 -12.81 -15.97
N VAL A 108 8.40 -12.34 -15.70
CA VAL A 108 8.96 -11.13 -16.33
C VAL A 108 9.27 -11.34 -17.82
N GLU A 109 9.67 -12.55 -18.21
CA GLU A 109 10.01 -12.87 -19.60
C GLU A 109 8.80 -12.80 -20.55
N SER A 110 7.64 -13.24 -20.07
CA SER A 110 6.39 -13.15 -20.83
C SER A 110 5.94 -11.69 -20.96
N ALA A 111 6.02 -10.89 -19.89
CA ALA A 111 5.74 -9.45 -19.93
C ALA A 111 6.64 -8.72 -20.93
N ASN A 112 7.94 -9.04 -20.96
CA ASN A 112 8.89 -8.50 -21.93
C ASN A 112 8.53 -8.89 -23.37
N THR A 113 8.02 -10.11 -23.58
CA THR A 113 7.54 -10.56 -24.89
C THR A 113 6.33 -9.75 -25.36
N VAL A 114 5.38 -9.45 -24.45
CA VAL A 114 4.22 -8.59 -24.74
C VAL A 114 4.69 -7.19 -25.11
N ILE A 115 5.59 -6.57 -24.33
CA ILE A 115 6.17 -5.25 -24.63
C ILE A 115 6.87 -5.25 -25.99
N LYS A 116 7.62 -6.30 -26.31
CA LYS A 116 8.31 -6.43 -27.61
C LYS A 116 7.31 -6.47 -28.76
N ARG A 117 6.21 -7.22 -28.62
CA ARG A 117 5.13 -7.29 -29.62
C ARG A 117 4.41 -5.95 -29.79
N MET A 118 4.15 -5.23 -28.69
CA MET A 118 3.56 -3.89 -28.71
C MET A 118 4.44 -2.92 -29.52
N LYS A 119 5.76 -2.93 -29.26
CA LYS A 119 6.73 -2.11 -30.01
C LYS A 119 6.77 -2.46 -31.50
N GLN A 120 6.78 -3.74 -31.85
CA GLN A 120 6.79 -4.20 -33.24
C GLN A 120 5.54 -3.77 -34.02
N LYS A 121 4.37 -3.83 -33.37
CA LYS A 121 3.10 -3.44 -33.99
C LYS A 121 2.80 -1.95 -33.89
N LYS A 122 3.63 -1.17 -33.17
CA LYS A 122 3.41 0.25 -32.85
C LYS A 122 2.05 0.51 -32.18
N VAL A 123 1.62 -0.41 -31.31
CA VAL A 123 0.37 -0.26 -30.56
C VAL A 123 0.67 -0.23 -29.06
N VAL A 124 -0.02 0.63 -28.34
CA VAL A 124 -0.03 0.69 -26.88
C VAL A 124 -1.39 0.16 -26.42
N PHE A 125 -1.41 -0.93 -25.67
CA PHE A 125 -2.62 -1.46 -25.04
C PHE A 125 -2.50 -1.31 -23.54
N LYS A 126 -3.64 -1.12 -22.86
CA LYS A 126 -3.68 -1.12 -21.40
C LYS A 126 -3.43 -2.54 -20.92
N TRP A 127 -2.59 -2.72 -19.90
CA TRP A 127 -2.29 -4.06 -19.36
C TRP A 127 -3.54 -4.78 -18.85
N ARG A 128 -4.55 -4.04 -18.38
CA ARG A 128 -5.87 -4.57 -18.01
C ARG A 128 -6.53 -5.39 -19.12
N GLN A 129 -6.39 -5.00 -20.39
CA GLN A 129 -7.02 -5.70 -21.52
C GLN A 129 -6.50 -7.13 -21.72
N LEU A 130 -5.36 -7.48 -21.11
CA LEU A 130 -4.84 -8.85 -21.12
C LEU A 130 -5.55 -9.77 -20.12
N PHE A 131 -6.37 -9.20 -19.24
CA PHE A 131 -7.15 -9.90 -18.23
C PHE A 131 -8.66 -9.90 -18.55
N GLU A 132 -9.08 -9.21 -19.61
CA GLU A 132 -10.45 -9.28 -20.13
C GLU A 132 -10.62 -10.62 -20.87
N VAL A 133 -11.49 -11.48 -20.34
CA VAL A 133 -11.88 -12.79 -20.91
C VAL A 133 -13.11 -12.64 -21.78
#